data_AF-A0A450S8S1-F1
#
_entry.id   AF-A0A450S8S1-F1
#
_cell.length_a   1.000
_cell.length_b   1.000
_cell.length_c   1.000
_cell.angle_alpha   90.00
_cell.angle_beta   90.00
_cell.angle_gamma   90.00
#
_symmetry.space_group_name_H-M   'P 1'
#
loop_
_entity.id
_entity.type
_entity.pdbx_description
1 polymer ?
#
loop_
_entity_poly.entity_id
_entity_poly.type
_entity_poly.pdbx_seq_one_letter_code
_entity_poly.pdbx_strand_id
1 'polypeptide(L)'
;MFDNDIFEKWLDTKSQEIVEKMGQGAQLRTEEMMILVLKAQSNHFHHLDQDLRNEMITLRGDFQHEIRTLREDMNRRFESADKRFEDMNNRFGDMNKNFEQLMRRVDRFMFWSMGTTVAAAAFVVTYLK
;
A
#
# COMPACT_ATOMS: atom_id res chain seq x y z
N MET A 1 -5.04 24.37 -34.60
CA MET A 1 -5.18 24.72 -33.17
C MET A 1 -4.81 26.20 -33.12
N PHE A 2 -5.78 27.09 -32.93
CA PHE A 2 -5.46 28.52 -32.77
C PHE A 2 -4.49 28.66 -31.60
N ASP A 3 -3.47 29.51 -31.73
CA ASP A 3 -2.53 29.78 -30.62
C ASP A 3 -3.35 30.15 -29.38
N ASN A 4 -3.25 29.31 -28.35
CA ASN A 4 -4.14 29.29 -27.18
C ASN A 4 -4.22 30.63 -26.42
N ASP A 5 -3.29 31.56 -26.67
CA ASP A 5 -3.20 32.85 -26.00
C ASP A 5 -3.72 34.03 -26.83
N ILE A 6 -3.91 33.87 -28.15
CA ILE A 6 -4.29 35.02 -29.00
C ILE A 6 -5.71 35.50 -28.68
N PHE A 7 -6.63 34.55 -28.48
CA PHE A 7 -8.02 34.87 -28.15
C PHE A 7 -8.16 35.48 -26.76
N GLU A 8 -7.47 34.92 -25.76
CA GLU A 8 -7.45 35.45 -24.39
C GLU A 8 -6.84 36.85 -24.35
N LYS A 9 -5.68 37.08 -24.98
CA LYS A 9 -5.08 38.43 -25.06
C LYS A 9 -6.00 39.44 -25.75
N TRP A 10 -6.70 39.01 -26.80
CA TRP A 10 -7.67 39.86 -27.49
C TRP A 10 -8.90 40.17 -26.61
N LEU A 11 -9.46 39.16 -25.93
CA LEU A 11 -10.57 39.31 -24.98
C LEU A 11 -10.21 40.26 -23.85
N ASP A 12 -9.01 40.15 -23.30
CA ASP A 12 -8.51 41.00 -22.22
C ASP A 12 -8.44 42.45 -22.67
N THR A 13 -7.76 42.68 -23.79
CA THR A 13 -7.62 44.01 -24.38
C THR A 13 -8.99 44.64 -24.65
N LYS A 14 -9.91 43.90 -25.29
CA LYS A 14 -11.25 44.40 -25.59
C LYS A 14 -12.10 44.64 -24.36
N SER A 15 -12.05 43.73 -23.37
CA SER A 15 -12.78 43.91 -22.11
C SER A 15 -12.33 45.18 -21.39
N GLN A 16 -11.03 45.48 -21.42
CA GLN A 16 -10.46 46.65 -20.76
C GLN A 16 -10.83 47.96 -21.47
N GLU A 17 -10.79 47.99 -22.80
CA GLU A 17 -11.30 49.12 -23.61
C GLU A 17 -12.79 49.39 -23.32
N ILE A 18 -13.60 48.33 -23.18
CA ILE A 18 -15.04 48.44 -22.91
C ILE A 18 -15.30 48.96 -21.48
N VAL A 19 -14.55 48.47 -20.49
CA VAL A 19 -14.64 48.94 -19.10
C VAL A 19 -14.23 50.41 -18.99
N GLU A 20 -13.18 50.82 -19.69
CA GLU A 20 -12.73 52.22 -19.74
C GLU A 20 -13.79 53.13 -20.38
N LYS A 21 -14.35 52.72 -21.51
CA LYS A 21 -15.46 53.42 -22.18
C LYS A 21 -16.70 53.55 -21.29
N MET A 22 -17.03 52.51 -20.53
CA MET A 22 -18.11 52.55 -19.54
C MET A 22 -17.79 53.56 -18.42
N GLY A 23 -16.55 53.61 -17.95
CA GLY A 23 -16.08 54.58 -16.95
C GLY A 23 -16.16 56.05 -17.40
N GLN A 24 -16.14 56.28 -18.71
CA GLN A 24 -16.34 57.61 -19.32
C GLN A 24 -17.82 57.98 -19.51
N GLY A 25 -18.77 57.13 -19.07
CA GLY A 25 -20.21 57.39 -19.14
C GLY A 25 -20.86 57.08 -20.50
N ALA A 26 -20.14 56.42 -21.41
CA ALA A 26 -20.70 56.00 -22.69
C ALA A 26 -21.57 54.75 -22.56
N GLN A 27 -22.65 54.68 -23.34
CA GLN A 27 -23.58 53.55 -23.33
C GLN A 27 -22.97 52.34 -24.05
N LEU A 28 -23.07 51.16 -23.45
CA LEU A 28 -22.54 49.92 -24.01
C LEU A 28 -23.50 49.33 -25.06
N ARG A 29 -22.93 48.83 -26.14
CA ARG A 29 -23.64 48.04 -27.15
C ARG A 29 -23.81 46.60 -26.67
N THR A 30 -24.79 45.89 -27.24
CA THR A 30 -25.04 44.47 -26.94
C THR A 30 -23.80 43.59 -27.17
N GLU A 31 -23.03 43.87 -28.21
CA GLU A 31 -21.77 43.18 -28.51
C GLU A 31 -20.71 43.40 -27.42
N GLU A 32 -20.60 44.63 -26.91
CA GLU A 32 -19.65 44.98 -25.84
C GLU A 32 -20.02 44.29 -24.52
N MET A 33 -21.31 44.21 -24.21
CA MET A 33 -21.80 43.43 -23.06
C MET A 33 -21.50 41.92 -23.23
N MET A 34 -21.66 41.39 -24.45
CA MET A 34 -21.34 39.99 -24.74
C MET A 34 -19.85 39.70 -24.50
N ILE A 35 -18.96 40.60 -24.90
CA ILE A 35 -17.51 40.48 -24.65
C ILE A 35 -17.21 40.46 -23.13
N LEU A 36 -17.86 41.32 -22.34
CA LEU A 36 -17.70 41.30 -20.88
C LEU A 36 -18.17 39.99 -20.25
N VAL A 37 -19.30 39.44 -20.72
CA VAL A 37 -19.81 38.14 -20.27
C VAL A 37 -18.84 37.02 -20.64
N LEU A 38 -18.31 37.02 -21.86
CA LEU A 38 -17.30 36.05 -22.30
C LEU A 38 -16.02 36.14 -21.47
N LYS A 39 -15.56 37.35 -21.14
CA LYS A 39 -14.41 37.54 -20.25
C LYS A 39 -14.67 37.02 -18.84
N ALA A 40 -15.86 37.28 -18.28
CA ALA A 40 -16.25 36.77 -16.98
C ALA A 40 -16.30 35.22 -16.96
N GLN A 41 -16.87 34.61 -18.01
CA GLN A 41 -16.93 33.15 -18.16
C GLN A 41 -15.54 32.53 -18.34
N SER A 42 -14.67 33.12 -19.17
CA SER A 42 -13.29 32.66 -19.35
C SER A 42 -12.53 32.69 -18.01
N ASN A 43 -12.62 33.79 -17.26
CA ASN A 43 -11.97 33.93 -15.96
C ASN A 43 -12.48 32.88 -14.95
N HIS A 44 -13.81 32.69 -14.87
CA HIS A 44 -14.39 31.67 -13.99
C HIS A 44 -13.95 30.24 -14.37
N PHE A 45 -13.85 29.92 -15.67
CA PHE A 45 -13.34 28.63 -16.13
C PHE A 45 -11.86 28.43 -15.79
N HIS A 46 -11.04 29.49 -15.89
CA HIS A 46 -9.64 29.44 -15.52
C HIS A 46 -9.43 29.17 -14.03
N HIS A 47 -10.19 29.85 -13.16
CA HIS A 47 -10.15 29.59 -11.73
C HIS A 47 -10.60 28.17 -11.40
N LEU A 48 -11.67 27.67 -12.03
CA LEU A 48 -12.15 26.30 -11.84
C LEU A 48 -11.11 25.25 -12.25
N ASP A 49 -10.45 25.42 -13.40
CA ASP A 49 -9.39 24.50 -13.84
C ASP A 49 -8.21 24.51 -12.85
N GLN A 50 -7.83 25.69 -12.35
CA GLN A 50 -6.77 25.81 -11.36
C GLN A 50 -7.12 25.14 -10.03
N ASP A 51 -8.35 25.34 -9.54
CA ASP A 51 -8.83 24.72 -8.30
C ASP A 51 -8.89 23.20 -8.42
N LEU A 52 -9.42 22.68 -9.54
CA LEU A 52 -9.46 21.24 -9.81
C LEU A 52 -8.05 20.64 -9.89
N ARG A 53 -7.09 21.34 -10.51
CA ARG A 53 -5.69 20.89 -10.54
C ARG A 53 -5.09 20.86 -9.13
N ASN A 54 -5.35 21.88 -8.32
CA ASN A 54 -4.86 21.95 -6.95
C ASN A 54 -5.44 20.83 -6.09
N GLU A 55 -6.76 20.59 -6.18
CA GLU A 55 -7.43 19.48 -5.50
C GLU A 55 -6.86 18.13 -5.93
N MET A 56 -6.64 17.93 -7.24
CA MET A 56 -6.05 16.69 -7.74
C MET A 56 -4.63 16.47 -7.24
N ILE A 57 -3.82 17.53 -7.13
CA ILE A 57 -2.48 17.46 -6.56
C ILE A 57 -2.53 17.09 -5.08
N THR A 58 -3.42 17.73 -4.31
CA THR A 58 -3.63 17.43 -2.90
C THR A 58 -4.09 15.98 -2.71
N LEU A 59 -5.12 15.55 -3.42
CA LEU A 59 -5.66 14.19 -3.34
C LEU A 59 -4.59 13.16 -3.71
N ARG A 60 -3.79 13.42 -4.74
CA ARG A 60 -2.66 12.56 -5.10
C ARG A 60 -1.61 12.51 -3.99
N GLY A 61 -1.31 13.65 -3.36
CA GLY A 61 -0.38 13.74 -2.24
C GLY A 61 -0.86 12.93 -1.04
N ASP A 62 -2.12 13.09 -0.65
CA ASP A 62 -2.76 12.36 0.45
C ASP A 62 -2.77 10.86 0.19
N PHE A 63 -3.14 10.46 -1.02
CA PHE A 63 -3.13 9.05 -1.43
C PHE A 63 -1.72 8.45 -1.40
N GLN A 64 -0.70 9.19 -1.86
CA GLN A 64 0.69 8.76 -1.76
C GLN A 64 1.15 8.62 -0.31
N HIS A 65 0.72 9.52 0.57
CA HIS A 65 1.01 9.45 1.99
C HIS A 65 0.35 8.23 2.65
N GLU A 66 -0.92 7.98 2.37
CA GLU A 66 -1.66 6.83 2.89
C GLU A 66 -1.02 5.50 2.43
N ILE A 67 -0.67 5.37 1.15
CA ILE A 67 0.03 4.19 0.62
C ILE A 67 1.37 3.99 1.33
N ARG A 68 2.14 5.06 1.58
CA ARG A 68 3.41 4.94 2.29
C ARG A 68 3.18 4.42 3.71
N THR A 69 2.23 4.99 4.45
CA THR A 69 1.90 4.56 5.80
C THR A 69 1.43 3.11 5.83
N LEU A 70 0.55 2.70 4.91
CA LEU A 70 0.11 1.31 4.78
C LEU A 70 1.27 0.36 4.49
N ARG A 71 2.19 0.74 3.60
CA ARG A 71 3.38 -0.06 3.28
C ARG A 71 4.29 -0.22 4.49
N GLU A 72 4.48 0.85 5.28
CA GLU A 72 5.28 0.81 6.49
C GLU A 72 4.64 -0.08 7.58
N ASP A 73 3.33 0.03 7.81
CA ASP A 73 2.62 -0.86 8.76
C ASP A 73 2.71 -2.32 8.31
N MET A 74 2.51 -2.57 7.01
CA MET A 74 2.63 -3.90 6.41
C MET A 74 4.04 -4.48 6.62
N ASN A 75 5.09 -3.71 6.37
CA ASN A 75 6.46 -4.14 6.62
C ASN A 75 6.69 -4.50 8.10
N ARG A 76 6.22 -3.68 9.04
CA ARG A 76 6.35 -3.99 10.49
C ARG A 76 5.63 -5.29 10.87
N ARG A 77 4.45 -5.54 10.30
CA ARG A 77 3.70 -6.78 10.53
C ARG A 77 4.43 -7.99 9.93
N PHE A 78 5.01 -7.86 8.74
CA PHE A 78 5.83 -8.91 8.14
C PHE A 78 7.07 -9.22 8.98
N GLU A 79 7.81 -8.21 9.42
CA GLU A 79 8.95 -8.42 10.32
C GLU A 79 8.54 -9.11 11.63
N SER A 80 7.39 -8.74 12.19
CA SER A 80 6.85 -9.44 13.37
C SER A 80 6.44 -10.87 13.07
N ALA A 81 5.95 -11.17 11.88
CA ALA A 81 5.61 -12.53 11.47
C ALA A 81 6.87 -13.36 11.29
N ASP A 82 7.90 -12.83 10.65
CA ASP A 82 9.19 -13.49 10.45
C ASP A 82 9.82 -13.89 11.80
N LYS A 83 9.83 -12.99 12.79
CA LYS A 83 10.32 -13.31 14.14
C LYS A 83 9.54 -14.46 14.80
N ARG A 84 8.22 -14.52 14.61
CA ARG A 84 7.39 -15.61 15.15
C ARG A 84 7.68 -16.93 14.42
N PHE A 85 7.87 -16.89 13.11
CA PHE A 85 8.26 -18.07 12.33
C PHE A 85 9.65 -18.58 12.74
N GLU A 86 10.61 -17.69 12.99
CA GLU A 86 11.93 -18.07 13.50
C GLU A 86 11.84 -18.73 14.89
N ASP A 87 11.07 -18.15 15.82
CA ASP A 87 10.81 -18.77 17.14
C ASP A 87 10.15 -20.14 17.00
N MET A 88 9.15 -20.27 16.13
CA MET A 88 8.53 -21.57 15.84
C MET A 88 9.56 -22.58 15.31
N ASN A 89 10.41 -22.18 14.36
CA ASN A 89 11.42 -23.04 13.77
C ASN A 89 12.42 -23.54 14.83
N ASN A 90 12.84 -22.66 15.75
CA ASN A 90 13.71 -23.03 16.87
C ASN A 90 13.04 -24.07 17.78
N ARG A 91 11.77 -23.85 18.16
CA ARG A 91 10.99 -24.81 18.97
C ARG A 91 10.83 -26.15 18.26
N PHE A 92 10.55 -26.16 16.96
CA PHE A 92 10.48 -27.39 16.16
C PHE A 92 11.83 -28.12 16.15
N GLY A 93 12.94 -27.39 16.02
CA GLY A 93 14.28 -27.95 16.12
C GLY A 93 14.55 -28.63 17.46
N ASP A 94 14.15 -28.01 18.57
CA ASP A 94 14.30 -28.59 19.90
C ASP A 94 13.37 -29.78 20.15
N MET A 95 12.13 -29.73 19.65
CA MET A 95 11.23 -30.88 19.64
C MET A 95 11.84 -32.07 18.89
N ASN A 96 12.47 -31.82 17.74
CA ASN A 96 13.11 -32.88 16.96
C ASN A 96 14.27 -33.54 17.72
N LYS A 97 15.12 -32.75 18.40
CA LYS A 97 16.18 -33.29 19.27
C LYS A 97 15.63 -34.15 20.40
N ASN A 98 14.57 -33.68 21.06
CA ASN A 98 13.92 -34.42 22.14
C ASN A 98 13.31 -35.74 21.62
N PHE A 99 12.69 -35.70 20.45
CA PHE A 99 12.15 -36.89 19.79
C PHE A 99 13.26 -37.90 19.44
N GLU A 100 14.38 -37.45 18.90
CA GLU A 100 15.54 -38.30 18.63
C GLU A 100 16.09 -38.96 19.90
N GLN A 101 16.16 -38.21 21.02
CA GLN A 101 16.55 -38.77 22.31
C GLN A 101 15.57 -39.83 22.82
N LEU A 102 14.26 -39.60 22.65
CA LEU A 102 13.23 -40.58 23.00
C LEU A 102 13.38 -41.85 22.16
N MET A 103 13.56 -41.72 20.84
CA MET A 103 13.78 -42.87 19.93
C MET A 103 15.00 -43.69 20.37
N ARG A 104 16.13 -43.05 20.68
CA ARG A 104 17.32 -43.78 21.19
C ARG A 104 17.06 -44.54 22.49
N ARG A 105 16.23 -43.99 23.39
CA ARG A 105 15.84 -44.69 24.63
C ARG A 105 14.92 -45.88 24.33
N VAL A 106 13.96 -45.70 23.42
CA VAL A 106 13.06 -46.77 22.98
C VAL A 106 13.83 -47.89 22.30
N ASP A 107 14.75 -47.58 21.39
CA ASP A 107 15.62 -48.58 20.73
C ASP A 107 16.42 -49.38 21.76
N ARG A 108 17.08 -48.68 22.70
CA ARG A 108 17.83 -49.33 23.78
C ARG A 108 16.92 -50.25 24.59
N PHE A 109 15.74 -49.77 25.00
CA PHE A 109 14.78 -50.57 25.74
C PHE A 109 14.37 -51.83 24.96
N MET A 110 14.10 -51.69 23.66
CA MET A 110 13.74 -52.81 22.78
C MET A 110 14.84 -53.86 22.70
N PHE A 111 16.10 -53.44 22.52
CA PHE A 111 17.25 -54.35 22.51
C PHE A 111 17.38 -55.15 23.82
N TRP A 112 17.24 -54.49 24.98
CA TRP A 112 17.31 -55.16 26.28
C TRP A 112 16.12 -56.11 26.52
N SER A 113 14.90 -55.72 26.13
CA SER A 113 13.72 -56.58 26.28
C SER A 113 13.80 -57.83 25.39
N MET A 114 14.32 -57.71 24.16
CA MET A 114 14.54 -58.87 23.29
C MET A 114 15.61 -59.79 23.87
N GLY A 115 16.73 -59.24 24.34
CA GLY A 115 17.81 -60.03 24.96
C GLY A 115 17.35 -60.81 26.19
N THR A 116 16.57 -60.19 27.08
CA THR A 116 16.01 -60.87 28.26
C THR A 116 14.98 -61.94 27.88
N THR A 117 14.14 -61.69 26.88
CA THR A 117 13.17 -62.69 26.38
C THR A 117 13.88 -63.91 25.79
N VAL A 118 14.90 -63.70 24.96
CA VAL A 118 15.69 -64.79 24.36
C VAL A 118 16.45 -65.58 25.43
N ALA A 119 17.05 -64.88 26.41
CA ALA A 119 17.77 -65.54 27.51
C ALA A 119 16.83 -66.39 28.38
N ALA A 120 15.63 -65.88 28.70
CA ALA A 120 14.62 -66.63 29.43
C ALA A 120 14.17 -67.88 28.67
N ALA A 121 13.89 -67.74 27.35
CA ALA A 121 13.52 -68.87 26.51
C ALA A 121 14.64 -69.93 26.44
N ALA A 122 15.90 -69.50 26.28
CA ALA A 122 17.05 -70.39 26.25
C ALA A 122 17.24 -71.15 27.57
N PHE A 123 17.11 -70.45 28.70
CA PHE A 123 17.20 -71.04 30.04
C PHE A 123 16.14 -72.12 30.27
N VAL A 124 14.89 -71.86 29.87
CA VAL A 124 13.80 -72.83 29.95
C VAL A 124 14.14 -74.08 29.12
N VAL A 125 14.64 -73.91 27.90
CA VAL A 125 15.01 -75.03 27.02
C VAL A 125 16.17 -75.85 27.55
N THR A 126 17.19 -75.24 28.17
CA THR A 126 18.34 -75.97 28.74
C THR A 126 18.04 -76.66 30.07
N TYR A 127 17.10 -76.17 30.87
CA TYR A 127 16.74 -76.81 32.15
C TYR A 127 15.65 -77.88 32.04
N LEU A 128 14.78 -77.81 31.02
CA LEU A 128 13.75 -78.83 30.75
C LEU A 128 14.26 -80.02 29.92
N LYS A 129 15.56 -80.07 29.63
CA LYS A 129 16.21 -81.09 28.81
C LYS A 129 17.35 -81.73 29.58
#